data_AF-A0A8T5LQH9-F1
#
_entry.id   AF-A0A8T5LQH9-F1
#
_cell.length_a   1.000
_cell.length_b   1.000
_cell.length_c   1.000
_cell.angle_alpha   90.00
_cell.angle_beta   90.00
_cell.angle_gamma   90.00
#
_symmetry.space_group_name_H-M   'P 1'
#
loop_
_entity.id
_entity.type
_entity.pdbx_description
1 polymer ?
#
loop_
_entity_poly.entity_id
_entity_poly.type
_entity_poly.pdbx_seq_one_letter_code
_entity_poly.pdbx_strand_id
1 'polypeptide(L)'
;IVILSGTVMLVAAIFIFLLSNTNFDLVFVKMHEMLFSAGTWTFDTETELLTNIYSQDFFFNFAKRLFLNIIASALVLVSTGIIIKKFIYKSS
;
A
#
# COMPACT_ATOMS: atom_id res chain seq x y z
N ILE A 1 6.04 -19.47 5.95
CA ILE A 1 5.93 -18.08 6.44
C ILE A 1 5.98 -17.10 5.27
N VAL A 2 7.07 -17.04 4.48
CA VAL A 2 7.24 -16.09 3.35
C VAL A 2 6.08 -16.07 2.34
N ILE A 3 5.62 -17.23 1.86
CA ILE A 3 4.51 -17.30 0.90
C ILE A 3 3.22 -16.74 1.53
N LEU A 4 2.91 -17.14 2.78
CA LEU A 4 1.71 -16.70 3.47
C LEU A 4 1.71 -15.18 3.69
N SER A 5 2.82 -14.62 4.20
CA SER A 5 2.96 -13.17 4.41
C SER A 5 2.87 -12.40 3.09
N GLY A 6 3.47 -12.91 2.01
CA GLY A 6 3.38 -12.32 0.68
C GLY A 6 1.95 -12.33 0.12
N THR A 7 1.22 -13.43 0.27
CA THR A 7 -0.17 -13.53 -0.17
C THR A 7 -1.08 -12.59 0.62
N VAL A 8 -0.92 -12.51 1.95
CA VAL A 8 -1.70 -11.57 2.78
C VAL A 8 -1.42 -10.13 2.36
N MET A 9 -0.15 -9.76 2.16
CA MET A 9 0.22 -8.43 1.68
C MET A 9 -0.37 -8.12 0.30
N LEU A 10 -0.34 -9.08 -0.62
CA LEU A 10 -0.91 -8.93 -1.96
C LEU A 10 -2.42 -8.68 -1.90
N VAL A 11 -3.16 -9.49 -1.13
CA VAL A 11 -4.60 -9.36 -0.98
C VAL A 11 -4.96 -8.01 -0.35
N ALA A 12 -4.27 -7.63 0.73
CA ALA A 12 -4.48 -6.34 1.39
C ALA A 12 -4.21 -5.16 0.44
N ALA A 13 -3.09 -5.19 -0.29
CA ALA A 13 -2.73 -4.13 -1.22
C ALA A 13 -3.73 -3.98 -2.37
N ILE A 14 -4.21 -5.09 -2.95
CA ILE A 14 -5.24 -5.07 -3.99
C ILE A 14 -6.56 -4.51 -3.43
N PHE A 15 -6.97 -4.95 -2.25
CA PHE A 15 -8.21 -4.48 -1.63
C PHE A 15 -8.18 -2.98 -1.36
N ILE A 16 -7.10 -2.47 -0.75
CA ILE A 16 -6.94 -1.03 -0.47
C ILE A 16 -6.84 -0.24 -1.78
N PHE A 17 -6.14 -0.76 -2.79
CA PHE A 17 -6.07 -0.12 -4.11
C PHE A 17 -7.47 0.03 -4.73
N LEU A 18 -8.29 -1.02 -4.73
CA LEU A 18 -9.65 -0.98 -5.26
C LEU A 18 -10.53 0.01 -4.49
N LEU A 19 -10.50 -0.01 -3.16
CA LEU A 19 -11.24 0.94 -2.33
C LEU A 19 -10.78 2.39 -2.56
N SER A 20 -9.48 2.63 -2.75
CA SER A 20 -8.96 3.97 -3.00
C SER A 20 -9.48 4.55 -4.33
N ASN A 21 -9.82 3.70 -5.31
CA ASN A 21 -10.41 4.15 -6.57
C ASN A 21 -11.90 4.50 -6.45
N THR A 22 -12.61 4.04 -5.41
CA THR A 22 -14.03 4.38 -5.19
C THR A 22 -14.20 5.55 -4.24
N ASN A 23 -13.42 5.61 -3.15
CA ASN A 23 -13.45 6.72 -2.20
C ASN A 23 -12.05 6.93 -1.60
N PHE A 24 -11.25 7.73 -2.30
CA PHE A 24 -9.87 8.01 -1.89
C PHE A 24 -9.79 8.67 -0.52
N ASP A 25 -10.66 9.65 -0.23
CA ASP A 25 -10.61 10.43 1.01
C ASP A 25 -10.88 9.57 2.24
N LEU A 26 -11.90 8.70 2.17
CA LEU A 26 -12.20 7.76 3.25
C LEU A 26 -11.03 6.82 3.52
N VAL A 27 -10.45 6.25 2.46
CA VAL A 27 -9.31 5.32 2.57
C VAL A 27 -8.09 6.06 3.11
N PHE A 28 -7.81 7.26 2.62
CA PHE A 28 -6.71 8.10 3.08
C PHE A 28 -6.84 8.36 4.58
N VAL A 29 -7.99 8.89 5.03
CA VAL A 29 -8.23 9.18 6.46
C VAL A 29 -8.10 7.93 7.30
N LYS A 30 -8.79 6.84 6.95
CA LYS A 30 -8.80 5.62 7.77
C LYS A 30 -7.43 4.95 7.86
N MET A 31 -6.68 4.92 6.76
CA MET A 31 -5.31 4.40 6.76
C MET A 31 -4.40 5.25 7.65
N HIS A 32 -4.51 6.57 7.58
CA HIS A 32 -3.64 7.43 8.35
C HIS A 32 -4.02 7.47 9.84
N GLU A 33 -5.31 7.45 10.19
CA GLU A 33 -5.77 7.28 11.57
C GLU A 33 -5.25 5.98 12.21
N MET A 34 -5.16 4.90 11.43
CA MET A 34 -4.71 3.60 11.93
C MET A 34 -3.19 3.52 12.12
N LEU A 35 -2.42 4.14 11.20
CA LEU A 35 -0.97 3.98 11.13
C LEU A 35 -0.19 5.14 11.77
N PHE A 36 -0.81 6.29 11.92
CA PHE A 36 -0.16 7.52 12.34
C PHE A 36 -0.97 8.22 13.44
N SER A 37 -0.26 8.86 14.38
CA SER A 37 -0.92 9.64 15.43
C SER A 37 -1.59 10.89 14.87
N ALA A 38 -2.65 11.35 15.54
CA ALA A 38 -3.31 12.60 15.18
C ALA A 38 -2.30 13.78 15.13
N GLY A 39 -2.45 14.67 14.15
CA GLY A 39 -1.52 15.80 13.95
C GLY A 39 -0.27 15.48 13.11
N THR A 40 -0.04 14.23 12.72
CA THR A 40 1.13 13.86 11.88
C THR A 40 0.81 13.73 10.39
N TRP A 41 -0.47 13.70 10.04
CA TRP A 41 -0.97 13.53 8.66
C TRP A 41 -2.11 14.49 8.31
N THR A 42 -2.65 15.18 9.31
CA THR A 42 -3.63 16.26 9.14
C THR A 42 -2.87 17.53 8.88
N PHE A 43 -2.84 17.97 7.64
CA PHE A 43 -2.20 19.24 7.31
C PHE A 43 -3.03 20.39 7.84
N ASP A 44 -2.43 21.25 8.67
CA ASP A 44 -3.07 22.50 9.04
C ASP A 44 -3.06 23.42 7.80
N THR A 45 -4.24 23.67 7.22
CA THR A 45 -4.38 24.47 5.99
C THR A 45 -3.93 25.93 6.16
N GLU A 46 -3.83 26.43 7.40
CA GLU A 46 -3.37 27.78 7.69
C GLU A 46 -1.85 27.90 7.84
N THR A 47 -1.16 26.82 8.24
CA THR A 47 0.29 26.84 8.52
C THR A 47 1.12 25.92 7.62
N GLU A 48 0.53 24.86 7.06
CA GLU A 48 1.22 23.84 6.30
C GLU A 48 0.94 23.96 4.79
N LEU A 49 1.98 24.37 4.07
CA LEU A 49 1.96 24.60 2.62
C LEU A 49 1.65 23.36 1.78
N LEU A 50 1.73 22.14 2.31
CA LEU A 50 1.69 20.92 1.48
C LEU A 50 0.32 20.72 0.79
N THR A 51 -0.78 21.03 1.48
CA THR A 51 -2.15 20.98 0.91
C THR A 51 -2.46 22.17 0.00
N ASN A 52 -1.74 23.29 0.15
CA ASN A 52 -1.83 24.43 -0.75
C ASN A 52 -1.01 24.23 -2.03
N ILE A 53 0.02 23.37 -2.01
CA ILE A 53 0.93 23.13 -3.14
C ILE A 53 0.46 21.95 -4.02
N TYR A 54 -0.10 20.90 -3.42
CA TYR A 54 -0.46 19.68 -4.16
C TYR A 54 -1.97 19.43 -4.16
N SER A 55 -2.54 19.26 -5.35
CA SER A 55 -3.95 18.91 -5.50
C SER A 55 -4.25 17.51 -4.97
N GLN A 56 -5.51 17.25 -4.64
CA GLN A 56 -6.00 15.90 -4.29
C GLN A 56 -5.60 14.85 -5.36
N ASP A 57 -5.63 15.24 -6.64
CA ASP A 57 -5.19 14.38 -7.75
C ASP A 57 -3.73 13.96 -7.64
N PHE A 58 -2.85 14.82 -7.12
CA PHE A 58 -1.46 14.46 -6.89
C PHE A 58 -1.35 13.31 -5.87
N PHE A 59 -2.02 13.44 -4.73
CA PHE A 59 -2.01 12.42 -3.68
C PHE A 59 -2.65 11.11 -4.14
N PHE A 60 -3.75 11.19 -4.88
CA PHE A 60 -4.38 10.01 -5.47
C PHE A 60 -3.47 9.29 -6.46
N ASN A 61 -2.84 10.03 -7.37
CA ASN A 61 -1.91 9.44 -8.34
C ASN A 61 -0.65 8.89 -7.66
N PHE A 62 -0.15 9.55 -6.61
CA PHE A 62 0.95 9.06 -5.79
C PHE A 62 0.58 7.74 -5.09
N ALA A 63 -0.56 7.71 -4.40
CA ALA A 63 -1.07 6.51 -3.73
C ALA A 63 -1.25 5.35 -4.72
N LYS A 64 -1.83 5.61 -5.91
CA LYS A 64 -1.94 4.61 -6.98
C LYS A 64 -0.59 4.01 -7.35
N ARG A 65 0.42 4.85 -7.61
CA ARG A 65 1.77 4.37 -7.95
C ARG A 65 2.40 3.58 -6.80
N LEU A 66 2.23 4.05 -5.57
CA LEU A 66 2.69 3.36 -4.37
C LEU A 66 2.08 1.95 -4.25
N PHE A 67 0.75 1.83 -4.35
CA PHE A 67 0.07 0.54 -4.27
C PHE A 67 0.43 -0.40 -5.42
N LEU A 68 0.60 0.11 -6.65
CA LEU A 68 1.08 -0.70 -7.77
C LEU A 68 2.48 -1.28 -7.49
N ASN A 69 3.39 -0.48 -6.92
CA ASN A 69 4.72 -0.94 -6.54
C ASN A 69 4.67 -1.99 -5.41
N ILE A 70 3.77 -1.81 -4.44
CA ILE A 70 3.56 -2.79 -3.35
C ILE A 70 3.03 -4.11 -3.92
N ILE A 71 2.03 -4.07 -4.82
CA ILE A 71 1.48 -5.24 -5.49
C ILE A 71 2.57 -5.97 -6.29
N ALA A 72 3.37 -5.24 -7.07
CA ALA A 72 4.48 -5.82 -7.82
C ALA A 72 5.51 -6.49 -6.90
N SER A 73 5.86 -5.83 -5.79
CA SER A 73 6.80 -6.38 -4.79
C SER A 73 6.23 -7.63 -4.10
N ALA A 74 4.94 -7.63 -3.77
CA ALA A 74 4.26 -8.77 -3.18
C ALA A 74 4.23 -9.98 -4.14
N LEU A 75 3.99 -9.75 -5.44
CA LEU A 75 4.06 -10.79 -6.45
C LEU A 75 5.46 -11.40 -6.52
N VAL A 76 6.52 -10.57 -6.54
CA VAL A 76 7.91 -11.04 -6.53
C VAL A 76 8.18 -11.88 -5.27
N LEU A 77 7.74 -11.45 -4.09
CA LEU A 77 7.93 -12.18 -2.84
C LEU A 77 7.22 -13.55 -2.85
N VAL A 78 5.98 -13.60 -3.36
CA VAL A 78 5.22 -14.86 -3.46
C VAL A 78 5.86 -15.80 -4.48
N SER A 79 6.22 -15.30 -5.65
CA SER A 79 6.87 -16.09 -6.71
C SER A 79 8.21 -16.66 -6.25
N THR A 80 9.07 -15.83 -5.64
CA THR A 80 10.36 -16.29 -5.10
C THR A 80 10.18 -17.33 -4.01
N GLY A 81 9.23 -17.12 -3.09
CA GLY A 81 8.88 -18.10 -2.06
C GLY A 81 8.44 -19.46 -2.62
N ILE A 82 7.62 -19.47 -3.68
CA ILE A 82 7.17 -20.70 -4.36
C ILE A 82 8.35 -21.41 -5.02
N ILE A 83 9.22 -20.66 -5.73
CA ILE A 83 10.39 -21.21 -6.42
C ILE A 83 11.32 -21.88 -5.41
N ILE A 84 11.66 -21.20 -4.30
CA ILE A 84 12.53 -21.74 -3.25
C ILE A 84 11.94 -23.02 -2.66
N LYS A 85 10.64 -23.03 -2.34
CA LYS A 85 9.97 -24.23 -1.83
C LYS A 85 10.08 -25.40 -2.81
N LYS A 86 9.91 -25.15 -4.10
CA LYS A 86 10.02 -26.18 -5.15
C LYS A 86 11.44 -26.73 -5.26
N PHE A 87 12.47 -25.88 -5.17
CA PHE A 87 13.87 -26.31 -5.20
C PHE A 87 14.25 -27.15 -3.98
N ILE A 88 13.82 -26.75 -2.78
CA ILE A 88 14.08 -27.51 -1.54
C ILE A 88 13.44 -28.90 -1.61
N TYR A 89 12.16 -28.97 -2.03
CA TYR A 89 11.45 -30.26 -2.12
C TYR A 89 12.02 -31.20 -3.20
N LYS A 90 12.58 -30.64 -4.30
CA LYS A 90 13.23 -31.44 -5.35
C LYS A 90 14.61 -31.99 -4.92
N SER A 91 15.25 -31.37 -3.95
CA SER A 91 16.60 -31.73 -3.47
C SER A 91 16.62 -32.70 -2.28
N SER A 92 15.44 -33.02 -1.73
CA SER A 92 15.24 -33.98 -0.64
C SER A 92 14.63 -35.27 -1.15
#